data_AF-A0A2V8FV61-F1
#
_entry.id   AF-A0A2V8FV61-F1
#
_cell.length_a   1.000
_cell.length_b   1.000
_cell.length_c   1.000
_cell.angle_alpha   90.00
_cell.angle_beta   90.00
_cell.angle_gamma   90.00
#
_symmetry.space_group_name_H-M   'P 1'
#
loop_
_entity.id
_entity.type
_entity.pdbx_description
1 polymer ?
#
loop_
_entity_poly.entity_id
_entity_poly.type
_entity_poly.pdbx_seq_one_letter_code
_entity_poly.pdbx_strand_id
1 'polypeptide(L)'
;MTRVAGLVTSVVYAVFIVWLYVRQPQTIGQVTGGVASGFGAYAIDRASFDDGLRFFRNDQFVEARAAFQRADPAERDARTQFYIAYSYYRQGWGRVYVDRRLFQSGLDVVNRAAALAAGGRLAIDDPNLGMKSIDELKAELERGLTRDLSDLNPLKVFRPRK
;
A
#
# COMPACT_ATOMS: atom_id res chain seq x y z
N MET A 1 -39.50 40.66 -23.06
CA MET A 1 -39.52 39.77 -21.87
C MET A 1 -38.71 38.48 -22.06
N THR A 2 -38.64 37.90 -23.26
CA THR A 2 -37.91 36.64 -23.54
C THR A 2 -36.38 36.69 -23.33
N ARG A 3 -35.72 37.82 -23.59
CA ARG A 3 -34.25 37.95 -23.39
C ARG A 3 -33.83 37.97 -21.92
N VAL A 4 -34.67 38.52 -21.04
CA VAL A 4 -34.42 38.53 -19.59
C VAL A 4 -34.60 37.13 -19.02
N ALA A 5 -35.58 36.37 -19.50
CA ALA A 5 -35.78 34.98 -19.10
C ALA A 5 -34.57 34.09 -19.46
N GLY A 6 -34.00 34.25 -20.66
CA GLY A 6 -32.81 33.51 -21.07
C GLY A 6 -31.59 33.80 -20.18
N LEU A 7 -31.36 35.07 -19.85
CA LEU A 7 -30.24 35.48 -19.00
C LEU A 7 -30.36 34.91 -17.57
N VAL A 8 -31.57 34.96 -16.99
CA VAL A 8 -31.81 34.41 -15.65
C VAL A 8 -31.58 32.91 -15.62
N THR A 9 -32.04 32.17 -16.63
CA THR A 9 -31.83 30.72 -16.71
C THR A 9 -30.35 30.37 -16.83
N SER A 10 -29.57 31.09 -17.64
CA SER A 10 -28.13 30.86 -17.77
C SER A 10 -27.37 31.15 -16.48
N VAL A 11 -27.74 32.22 -15.75
CA VAL A 11 -27.11 32.56 -14.47
C VAL A 11 -27.45 31.50 -13.42
N VAL A 12 -28.70 31.05 -13.32
CA VAL A 12 -29.10 29.99 -12.38
C VAL A 12 -28.38 28.68 -12.71
N TYR A 13 -28.26 28.33 -13.99
CA TYR A 13 -27.56 27.12 -14.41
C TYR A 13 -26.06 27.17 -14.10
N ALA A 14 -25.40 28.31 -14.34
CA ALA A 14 -23.98 28.48 -14.02
C ALA A 14 -23.74 28.40 -12.49
N VAL A 15 -24.61 29.04 -11.70
CA VAL A 15 -24.56 28.95 -10.23
C VAL A 15 -24.80 27.52 -9.75
N PHE A 16 -25.70 26.77 -10.40
CA PHE A 16 -25.96 25.37 -10.09
C PHE A 16 -24.75 24.47 -10.38
N ILE A 17 -24.04 24.69 -11.50
CA ILE A 17 -22.79 23.96 -11.81
C ILE A 17 -21.71 24.28 -10.78
N VAL A 18 -21.50 25.56 -10.45
CA VAL A 18 -20.49 25.95 -9.45
C VAL A 18 -20.85 25.38 -8.06
N TRP A 19 -22.14 25.39 -7.70
CA TRP A 19 -22.61 24.78 -6.47
C TRP A 19 -22.38 23.27 -6.44
N LEU A 20 -22.64 22.56 -7.54
CA LEU A 20 -22.33 21.13 -7.68
C LEU A 20 -20.82 20.86 -7.56
N TYR A 21 -19.98 21.75 -8.11
CA TYR A 21 -18.53 21.60 -8.06
C TYR A 21 -17.97 21.84 -6.65
N VAL A 22 -18.49 22.85 -5.95
CA VAL A 22 -18.06 23.18 -4.57
C VAL A 22 -18.62 22.21 -3.54
N ARG A 23 -19.83 21.68 -3.76
CA ARG A 23 -20.44 20.66 -2.88
C ARG A 23 -20.15 19.22 -3.30
N GLN A 24 -19.28 18.97 -4.28
CA GLN A 24 -18.93 17.61 -4.69
C GLN A 24 -18.19 16.91 -3.54
N PRO A 25 -18.79 15.92 -2.83
CA PRO A 25 -18.00 15.10 -1.93
C PRO A 25 -17.06 14.27 -2.82
N GLN A 26 -15.76 14.19 -2.47
CA GLN A 26 -14.73 13.47 -3.23
C GLN A 26 -14.89 11.92 -3.20
N THR A 27 -16.12 11.42 -3.16
CA THR A 27 -16.46 10.00 -2.99
C THR A 27 -17.39 9.53 -4.10
N ILE A 28 -17.00 9.68 -5.36
CA ILE A 28 -17.67 9.01 -6.51
C ILE A 28 -17.12 7.58 -6.70
N GLY A 29 -16.40 7.03 -5.70
CA GLY A 29 -16.02 5.62 -5.64
C GLY A 29 -17.02 4.70 -4.94
N GLN A 30 -18.20 5.21 -4.56
CA GLN A 30 -19.13 4.52 -3.65
C GLN A 30 -20.54 4.31 -4.24
N VAL A 31 -20.63 3.93 -5.52
CA VAL A 31 -21.91 3.56 -6.16
C VAL A 31 -21.90 2.17 -6.80
N THR A 32 -21.16 1.25 -6.21
CA THR A 32 -21.34 -0.21 -6.34
C THR A 32 -21.76 -0.81 -4.99
N GLY A 33 -22.55 -0.03 -4.23
CA GLY A 33 -23.19 -0.44 -2.97
C GLY A 33 -24.48 -1.23 -3.22
N GLY A 34 -24.37 -2.37 -3.90
CA GLY A 34 -25.42 -3.37 -3.98
C GLY A 34 -24.80 -4.73 -3.81
N VAL A 35 -25.06 -5.37 -2.67
CA VAL A 35 -24.63 -6.72 -2.27
C VAL A 35 -23.25 -6.81 -1.58
N ALA A 36 -23.19 -6.39 -0.31
CA ALA A 36 -22.29 -6.99 0.69
C ALA A 36 -22.79 -6.68 2.12
N SER A 37 -24.05 -6.99 2.39
CA SER A 37 -24.56 -7.09 3.76
C SER A 37 -24.15 -8.45 4.30
N GLY A 38 -22.99 -8.52 4.95
CA GLY A 38 -22.52 -9.72 5.66
C GLY A 38 -21.07 -9.57 6.09
N PHE A 39 -20.85 -9.38 7.39
CA PHE A 39 -19.58 -9.10 8.08
C PHE A 39 -19.09 -7.66 7.99
N GLY A 40 -19.05 -6.98 9.16
CA GLY A 40 -18.69 -5.58 9.31
C GLY A 40 -17.47 -5.21 8.47
N ALA A 41 -17.71 -4.35 7.47
CA ALA A 41 -16.76 -3.96 6.45
C ALA A 41 -15.62 -3.15 7.07
N TYR A 42 -14.62 -3.87 7.60
CA TYR A 42 -13.35 -3.27 7.96
C TYR A 42 -12.77 -2.62 6.70
N ALA A 43 -12.65 -1.30 6.74
CA ALA A 43 -12.07 -0.51 5.67
C ALA A 43 -10.87 0.24 6.23
N ILE A 44 -9.74 0.12 5.55
CA ILE A 44 -8.53 0.89 5.88
C ILE A 44 -8.73 2.38 5.60
N ASP A 45 -8.02 3.21 6.36
CA ASP A 45 -7.94 4.64 6.05
C ASP A 45 -7.07 4.86 4.81
N ARG A 46 -7.72 5.17 3.69
CA ARG A 46 -7.04 5.31 2.38
C ARG A 46 -6.07 6.48 2.36
N ALA A 47 -6.38 7.58 3.05
CA ALA A 47 -5.51 8.75 3.10
C ALA A 47 -4.16 8.42 3.76
N SER A 48 -4.20 7.73 4.90
CA SER A 48 -2.99 7.27 5.59
C SER A 48 -2.23 6.22 4.78
N PHE A 49 -2.93 5.38 4.03
CA PHE A 49 -2.30 4.40 3.14
C PHE A 49 -1.54 5.09 2.00
N ASP A 50 -2.16 6.08 1.34
CA ASP A 50 -1.51 6.86 0.27
C ASP A 50 -0.31 7.66 0.80
N ASP A 51 -0.42 8.23 1.99
CA ASP A 51 0.72 8.84 2.70
C ASP A 51 1.84 7.83 2.93
N GLY A 52 1.50 6.63 3.39
CA GLY A 52 2.46 5.53 3.56
C GLY A 52 3.16 5.15 2.27
N LEU A 53 2.43 5.06 1.14
CA LEU A 53 3.02 4.82 -0.17
C LEU A 53 3.97 5.94 -0.59
N ARG A 54 3.61 7.20 -0.34
CA ARG A 54 4.48 8.35 -0.63
C ARG A 54 5.78 8.28 0.16
N PHE A 55 5.70 8.03 1.47
CA PHE A 55 6.90 7.86 2.30
C PHE A 55 7.74 6.66 1.87
N PHE A 56 7.10 5.54 1.54
CA PHE A 56 7.77 4.34 1.08
C PHE A 56 8.56 4.57 -0.22
N ARG A 57 7.98 5.31 -1.17
CA ARG A 57 8.65 5.66 -2.45
C ARG A 57 9.83 6.61 -2.26
N ASN A 58 9.82 7.40 -1.18
CA ASN A 58 10.92 8.30 -0.82
C ASN A 58 11.98 7.62 0.09
N ASP A 59 11.93 6.29 0.22
CA ASP A 59 12.79 5.50 1.14
C ASP A 59 12.67 5.90 2.63
N GLN A 60 11.59 6.59 3.03
CA GLN A 60 11.28 6.98 4.41
C GLN A 60 10.52 5.84 5.12
N PHE A 61 11.22 4.73 5.36
CA PHE A 61 10.58 3.47 5.75
C PHE A 61 9.97 3.47 7.17
N VAL A 62 10.54 4.24 8.09
CA VAL A 62 10.01 4.33 9.47
C VAL A 62 8.67 5.08 9.45
N GLU A 63 8.63 6.19 8.73
CA GLU A 63 7.46 7.03 8.52
C GLU A 63 6.38 6.30 7.72
N ALA A 64 6.79 5.56 6.68
CA ALA A 64 5.91 4.73 5.88
C ALA A 64 5.18 3.70 6.76
N ARG A 65 5.91 2.96 7.61
CA ARG A 65 5.29 2.00 8.54
C ARG A 65 4.33 2.66 9.51
N ALA A 66 4.69 3.81 10.07
CA ALA A 66 3.81 4.54 10.97
C ALA A 66 2.52 5.00 10.26
N ALA A 67 2.60 5.41 8.99
CA ALA A 67 1.43 5.76 8.18
C ALA A 67 0.58 4.54 7.83
N PHE A 68 1.21 3.41 7.46
CA PHE A 68 0.49 2.16 7.20
C PHE A 68 -0.17 1.58 8.46
N GLN A 69 0.46 1.69 9.64
CA GLN A 69 -0.15 1.31 10.91
C GLN A 69 -1.37 2.18 11.25
N ARG A 70 -1.33 3.48 10.91
CA ARG A 70 -2.51 4.35 11.00
C ARG A 70 -3.60 3.97 10.00
N ALA A 71 -3.20 3.50 8.82
CA ALA A 71 -4.13 3.05 7.78
C ALA A 71 -4.84 1.75 8.16
N ASP A 72 -4.12 0.80 8.76
CA ASP A 72 -4.60 -0.52 9.18
C ASP A 72 -4.31 -0.80 10.67
N PRO A 73 -4.96 -0.10 11.62
CA PRO A 73 -4.68 -0.26 13.05
C PRO A 73 -5.05 -1.65 13.58
N ALA A 74 -6.03 -2.32 12.95
CA ALA A 74 -6.42 -3.66 13.33
C ALA A 74 -5.55 -4.76 12.70
N GLU A 75 -4.60 -4.38 11.84
CA GLU A 75 -3.69 -5.29 11.14
C GLU A 75 -4.44 -6.38 10.35
N ARG A 76 -5.55 -6.00 9.69
CA ARG A 76 -6.46 -6.91 8.98
C ARG A 76 -6.37 -6.82 7.47
N ASP A 77 -5.63 -5.85 6.93
CA ASP A 77 -5.49 -5.68 5.49
C ASP A 77 -4.18 -6.30 4.99
N ALA A 78 -4.29 -7.38 4.22
CA ALA A 78 -3.13 -8.11 3.70
C ALA A 78 -2.20 -7.22 2.85
N ARG A 79 -2.77 -6.26 2.10
CA ARG A 79 -2.01 -5.34 1.25
C ARG A 79 -1.17 -4.37 2.08
N THR A 80 -1.75 -3.78 3.10
CA THR A 80 -1.06 -2.87 4.02
C THR A 80 0.04 -3.59 4.79
N GLN A 81 -0.25 -4.79 5.29
CA GLN A 81 0.76 -5.63 5.93
C GLN A 81 1.91 -5.99 4.97
N PHE A 82 1.62 -6.28 3.69
CA PHE A 82 2.66 -6.52 2.70
C PHE A 82 3.61 -5.32 2.52
N TYR A 83 3.08 -4.09 2.42
CA TYR A 83 3.93 -2.90 2.29
C TYR A 83 4.77 -2.64 3.55
N ILE A 84 4.22 -2.91 4.75
CA ILE A 84 4.97 -2.85 6.00
C ILE A 84 6.12 -3.86 5.97
N ALA A 85 5.87 -5.12 5.60
CA ALA A 85 6.91 -6.14 5.48
C ALA A 85 8.00 -5.75 4.46
N TYR A 86 7.59 -5.21 3.31
CA TYR A 86 8.51 -4.77 2.27
C TYR A 86 9.40 -3.60 2.74
N SER A 87 8.85 -2.69 3.56
CA SER A 87 9.63 -1.59 4.13
C SER A 87 10.76 -2.11 5.06
N TYR A 88 10.51 -3.19 5.81
CA TYR A 88 11.54 -3.85 6.63
C TYR A 88 12.61 -4.50 5.77
N TYR A 89 12.22 -5.17 4.68
CA TYR A 89 13.16 -5.72 3.70
C TYR A 89 14.09 -4.62 3.14
N ARG A 90 13.51 -3.52 2.64
CA ARG A 90 14.27 -2.42 2.03
C ARG A 90 15.19 -1.70 3.01
N GLN A 91 14.75 -1.53 4.25
CA GLN A 91 15.55 -0.89 5.29
C GLN A 91 16.65 -1.82 5.84
N GLY A 92 16.33 -3.10 6.02
CA GLY A 92 17.29 -4.09 6.51
C GLY A 92 18.36 -4.45 5.48
N TRP A 93 18.11 -4.19 4.20
CA TRP A 93 19.06 -4.39 3.12
C TRP A 93 19.96 -3.17 2.94
N GLY A 94 21.11 -3.19 3.64
CA GLY A 94 22.22 -2.27 3.39
C GLY A 94 23.02 -2.67 2.13
N ARG A 95 23.89 -1.78 1.65
CA ARG A 95 24.76 -2.08 0.48
C ARG A 95 25.73 -3.24 0.73
N VAL A 96 26.11 -3.45 1.99
CA VAL A 96 27.17 -4.40 2.40
C VAL A 96 26.79 -5.26 3.60
N TYR A 97 25.59 -5.08 4.17
CA TYR A 97 25.12 -5.84 5.33
C TYR A 97 23.60 -6.02 5.29
N VAL A 98 23.15 -7.10 5.93
CA VAL A 98 21.73 -7.38 6.18
C VAL A 98 21.48 -7.28 7.68
N ASP A 99 20.59 -6.39 8.08
CA ASP A 99 20.13 -6.33 9.47
C ASP A 99 19.14 -7.46 9.73
N ARG A 100 19.61 -8.50 10.42
CA ARG A 100 18.81 -9.68 10.74
C ARG A 100 17.59 -9.35 11.61
N ARG A 101 17.66 -8.33 12.46
CA ARG A 101 16.50 -7.95 13.29
C ARG A 101 15.37 -7.40 12.43
N LEU A 102 15.71 -6.51 11.48
CA LEU A 102 14.74 -5.96 10.54
C LEU A 102 14.17 -7.04 9.62
N PHE A 103 15.00 -7.98 9.16
CA PHE A 103 14.55 -9.10 8.34
C PHE A 103 13.60 -10.03 9.10
N GLN A 104 13.89 -10.31 10.36
CA GLN A 104 13.01 -11.10 11.22
C GLN A 104 11.67 -10.39 11.44
N SER A 105 11.67 -9.08 11.75
CA SER A 105 10.44 -8.29 11.83
C SER A 105 9.66 -8.26 10.50
N GLY A 106 10.36 -8.21 9.36
CA GLY A 106 9.74 -8.34 8.05
C GLY A 106 9.03 -9.68 7.86
N LEU A 107 9.64 -10.78 8.31
CA LEU A 107 9.04 -12.12 8.23
C LEU A 107 7.79 -12.25 9.09
N ASP A 108 7.79 -11.71 10.30
CA ASP A 108 6.60 -11.75 11.16
C ASP A 108 5.41 -11.08 10.48
N VAL A 109 5.64 -9.90 9.88
CA VAL A 109 4.60 -9.15 9.19
C VAL A 109 4.17 -9.83 7.87
N VAL A 110 5.09 -10.38 7.08
CA VAL A 110 4.73 -11.06 5.83
C VAL A 110 3.94 -12.34 6.09
N ASN A 111 4.25 -13.07 7.17
CA ASN A 111 3.48 -14.24 7.59
C ASN A 111 2.06 -13.84 8.03
N ARG A 112 1.90 -12.70 8.69
CA ARG A 112 0.57 -12.15 8.98
C ARG A 112 -0.19 -11.80 7.70
N ALA A 113 0.46 -11.11 6.76
CA ALA A 113 -0.14 -10.82 5.45
C ALA A 113 -0.58 -12.10 4.73
N ALA A 114 0.22 -13.17 4.81
CA ALA A 114 -0.10 -14.47 4.23
C ALA A 114 -1.33 -15.11 4.87
N ALA A 115 -1.49 -14.99 6.19
CA ALA A 115 -2.66 -15.50 6.91
C ALA A 115 -3.95 -14.74 6.58
N LEU A 116 -3.84 -13.45 6.24
CA LEU A 116 -4.97 -12.59 5.86
C LEU A 116 -5.37 -12.75 4.39
N ALA A 117 -4.43 -13.08 3.52
CA ALA A 117 -4.71 -13.34 2.11
C ALA A 117 -5.40 -14.70 1.96
N ALA A 118 -6.63 -14.73 1.46
CA ALA A 118 -7.36 -15.97 1.19
C ALA A 118 -6.56 -16.88 0.24
N GLY A 119 -5.90 -17.89 0.79
CA GLY A 119 -5.07 -18.84 0.04
C GLY A 119 -3.66 -18.33 -0.34
N GLY A 120 -3.13 -17.30 0.32
CA GLY A 120 -1.73 -16.85 0.14
C GLY A 120 -1.42 -16.10 -1.16
N ARG A 121 -2.37 -16.01 -2.11
CA ARG A 121 -2.18 -15.41 -3.44
C ARG A 121 -2.50 -13.91 -3.47
N LEU A 122 -1.85 -13.12 -2.61
CA LEU A 122 -1.87 -11.67 -2.78
C LEU A 122 -0.81 -11.28 -3.80
N ALA A 123 -1.26 -10.86 -4.98
CA ALA A 123 -0.43 -10.22 -5.99
C ALA A 123 -0.64 -8.70 -5.95
N ILE A 124 0.42 -7.95 -5.73
CA ILE A 124 0.44 -6.50 -5.78
C ILE A 124 0.89 -6.06 -7.17
N ASP A 125 -0.02 -5.41 -7.90
CA ASP A 125 0.32 -4.73 -9.12
C ASP A 125 0.78 -3.29 -8.81
N ASP A 126 2.06 -3.13 -8.46
CA ASP A 126 2.74 -1.82 -8.40
C ASP A 126 3.99 -1.87 -9.30
N PRO A 127 4.14 -0.96 -10.28
CA PRO A 127 5.27 -0.94 -11.20
C PRO A 127 6.61 -0.61 -10.52
N ASN A 128 6.59 -0.03 -9.31
CA ASN A 128 7.79 0.35 -8.57
C ASN A 128 8.33 -0.76 -7.66
N LEU A 129 7.64 -1.91 -7.60
CA LEU A 129 8.05 -3.06 -6.82
C LEU A 129 8.66 -4.13 -7.71
N GLY A 130 9.87 -4.61 -7.40
CA GLY A 130 10.46 -5.78 -8.06
C GLY A 130 10.04 -7.12 -7.45
N MET A 131 9.29 -7.14 -6.34
CA MET A 131 8.59 -8.32 -5.84
C MET A 131 7.12 -8.00 -5.66
N LYS A 132 6.26 -8.82 -6.24
CA LYS A 132 4.83 -8.54 -6.34
C LYS A 132 3.97 -9.53 -5.57
N SER A 133 4.57 -10.53 -4.93
CA SER A 133 3.82 -11.53 -4.17
C SER A 133 4.37 -11.71 -2.75
N ILE A 134 3.47 -12.12 -1.84
CA ILE A 134 3.81 -12.49 -0.46
C ILE A 134 4.87 -13.59 -0.44
N ASP A 135 4.73 -14.61 -1.28
CA ASP A 135 5.66 -15.74 -1.34
C ASP A 135 7.07 -15.30 -1.76
N GLU A 136 7.18 -14.43 -2.78
CA GLU A 136 8.47 -13.88 -3.21
C GLU A 136 9.15 -13.09 -2.08
N LEU A 137 8.40 -12.19 -1.44
CA LEU A 137 8.93 -11.36 -0.36
C LEU A 137 9.36 -12.20 0.84
N LYS A 138 8.56 -13.20 1.22
CA LYS A 138 8.89 -14.14 2.29
C LYS A 138 10.17 -14.91 1.97
N ALA A 139 10.29 -15.45 0.75
CA ALA A 139 11.46 -16.20 0.35
C ALA A 139 12.75 -15.35 0.34
N GLU A 140 12.68 -14.07 -0.03
CA GLU A 140 13.83 -13.16 0.06
C GLU A 140 14.21 -12.85 1.51
N LEU A 141 13.23 -12.61 2.38
CA LEU A 141 13.47 -12.35 3.80
C LEU A 141 14.07 -13.58 4.50
N GLU A 142 13.58 -14.80 4.24
CA GLU A 142 14.15 -16.05 4.77
C GLU A 142 15.59 -16.28 4.28
N ARG A 143 15.86 -15.96 3.01
CA ARG A 143 17.21 -16.02 2.44
C ARG A 143 18.16 -14.99 3.05
N GLY A 144 17.67 -13.81 3.42
CA GLY A 144 18.50 -12.81 4.12
C GLY A 144 18.84 -13.18 5.57
N LEU A 145 18.08 -14.08 6.20
CA LEU A 145 18.37 -14.60 7.54
C LEU A 145 19.29 -15.82 7.52
N THR A 146 19.14 -16.67 6.51
CA THR A 146 19.95 -17.88 6.35
C THR A 146 21.31 -17.51 5.75
N ARG A 147 22.36 -17.42 6.59
CA ARG A 147 23.74 -17.42 6.07
C ARG A 147 24.05 -18.80 5.51
N ASP A 148 23.95 -18.95 4.20
CA ASP A 148 24.37 -20.15 3.51
C ASP A 148 25.88 -20.06 3.20
N LEU A 149 26.62 -21.17 3.30
CA LEU A 149 28.04 -21.23 2.91
C LEU A 149 28.29 -20.79 1.45
N SER A 150 27.22 -20.72 0.63
CA SER A 150 27.20 -20.11 -0.71
C SER A 150 27.43 -18.58 -0.76
N ASP A 151 27.38 -17.86 0.37
CA ASP A 151 27.72 -16.42 0.46
C ASP A 151 29.22 -16.15 0.25
N LEU A 152 30.07 -17.18 0.30
CA LEU A 152 31.49 -17.11 -0.07
C LEU A 152 31.71 -17.11 -1.59
N ASN A 153 30.65 -17.17 -2.41
CA ASN A 153 30.77 -17.11 -3.85
C ASN A 153 30.92 -15.64 -4.31
N PRO A 154 32.13 -15.19 -4.75
CA PRO A 154 32.40 -13.78 -5.08
C PRO A 154 31.54 -13.25 -6.24
N LEU A 155 30.90 -14.12 -7.02
CA LEU A 155 30.02 -13.76 -8.13
C LEU A 155 28.62 -13.28 -7.68
N LYS A 156 28.22 -13.48 -6.42
CA LYS A 156 26.90 -13.08 -5.89
C LYS A 156 26.89 -11.77 -5.11
N VAL A 157 28.06 -11.17 -4.89
CA VAL A 157 28.24 -9.90 -4.15
C VAL A 157 27.57 -8.71 -4.86
N PHE A 158 27.32 -8.83 -6.18
CA PHE A 158 26.70 -7.79 -7.01
C PHE A 158 25.22 -8.06 -7.30
N ARG A 159 24.43 -8.45 -6.29
CA ARG A 159 22.98 -8.64 -6.50
C ARG A 159 22.27 -7.29 -6.72
N PRO A 160 21.60 -7.08 -7.87
CA PRO A 160 20.78 -5.89 -8.06
C PRO A 160 19.55 -5.94 -7.15
N ARG A 161 19.19 -4.80 -6.55
CA ARG A 161 17.94 -4.62 -5.80
C ARG A 161 16.75 -4.96 -6.69
N LYS A 162 15.77 -5.67 -6.13
CA LYS A 162 14.40 -5.75 -6.67
C LYS A 162 13.52 -4.75 -5.91
#